data_AF-A0A2V7XEM0-F1
#
_entry.id   AF-A0A2V7XEM0-F1
#
_cell.length_a   1.000
_cell.length_b   1.000
_cell.length_c   1.000
_cell.angle_alpha   90.00
_cell.angle_beta   90.00
_cell.angle_gamma   90.00
#
_symmetry.space_group_name_H-M   'P 1'
#
loop_
_entity.id
_entity.type
_entity.pdbx_description
1 polymer ?
#
loop_
_entity_poly.entity_id
_entity_poly.type
_entity_poly.pdbx_seq_one_letter_code
_entity_poly.pdbx_strand_id
1 'polypeptide(L)'
;MKNGNVFYYEQTDNLAGEIIYRMTVLQASDSRLVFSVENVTTVRHSFIPLLHPSELQSIYFMERESDNVWRFYSIVRTGKRASRLIAGNESAAVNRAVAFYRYFVGIPMTQEPPAAR
;
A
#
# COMPACT_ATOMS: atom_id res chain seq x y z
N MET A 1 -6.24 18.33 5.53
CA MET A 1 -5.88 17.16 6.37
C MET A 1 -4.79 17.58 7.33
N LYS A 2 -4.77 17.09 8.58
CA LYS A 2 -3.68 17.37 9.54
C LYS A 2 -2.90 16.09 9.83
N ASN A 3 -1.62 16.23 10.19
CA ASN A 3 -0.80 15.11 10.63
C ASN A 3 -1.43 14.41 11.82
N GLY A 4 -1.41 13.07 11.82
CA GLY A 4 -2.00 12.24 12.86
C GLY A 4 -3.51 12.03 12.74
N ASN A 5 -4.21 12.70 11.80
CA ASN A 5 -5.63 12.46 11.59
C ASN A 5 -5.87 11.02 11.13
N VAL A 6 -6.89 10.40 11.72
CA VAL A 6 -7.38 9.08 11.35
C VAL A 6 -8.76 9.24 10.71
N PHE A 7 -8.95 8.58 9.58
CA PHE A 7 -10.21 8.51 8.86
C PHE A 7 -10.61 7.06 8.68
N TYR A 8 -11.91 6.80 8.71
CA TYR A 8 -12.47 5.52 8.29
C TYR A 8 -13.30 5.77 7.04
N TYR A 9 -13.14 4.93 6.04
CA TYR A 9 -13.93 5.00 4.83
C TYR A 9 -14.31 3.60 4.37
N GLU A 10 -15.44 3.53 3.71
CA GLU A 10 -15.92 2.32 3.05
C GLU A 10 -15.52 2.37 1.58
N GLN A 11 -15.01 1.25 1.08
CA GLN A 11 -14.88 1.00 -0.34
C GLN A 11 -15.77 -0.18 -0.69
N THR A 12 -16.71 0.05 -1.59
CA THR A 12 -17.56 -0.99 -2.16
C THR A 12 -17.14 -1.21 -3.59
N ASP A 13 -16.62 -2.41 -3.90
CA ASP A 13 -16.29 -2.82 -5.25
C ASP A 13 -16.96 -4.14 -5.65
N ASN A 14 -17.09 -4.37 -6.96
CA ASN A 14 -17.82 -5.51 -7.51
C ASN A 14 -17.15 -6.87 -7.23
N LEU A 15 -15.88 -6.88 -6.83
CA LEU A 15 -15.09 -8.08 -6.63
C LEU A 15 -15.08 -8.49 -5.16
N ALA A 16 -14.86 -7.54 -4.26
CA ALA A 16 -14.58 -7.78 -2.86
C ALA A 16 -15.70 -7.36 -1.89
N GLY A 17 -16.79 -6.81 -2.44
CA GLY A 17 -17.92 -6.32 -1.66
C GLY A 17 -17.53 -5.07 -0.87
N GLU A 18 -18.12 -4.94 0.32
CA GLU A 18 -17.90 -3.80 1.21
C GLU A 18 -16.68 -4.01 2.11
N ILE A 19 -15.72 -3.08 2.05
CA ILE A 19 -14.52 -3.11 2.88
C ILE A 19 -14.39 -1.77 3.61
N ILE A 20 -14.23 -1.82 4.92
CA ILE A 20 -13.91 -0.64 5.72
C ILE A 20 -12.39 -0.57 5.85
N TYR A 21 -11.85 0.59 5.50
CA TYR A 21 -10.45 0.93 5.64
C TYR A 21 -10.24 1.99 6.71
N ARG A 22 -9.09 1.90 7.39
CA ARG A 22 -8.56 2.96 8.25
C ARG A 22 -7.41 3.63 7.52
N MET A 23 -7.50 4.95 7.35
CA MET A 23 -6.44 5.80 6.83
C MET A 23 -5.85 6.64 7.94
N THR A 24 -4.52 6.65 8.04
CA THR A 24 -3.78 7.50 8.98
C THR A 24 -2.90 8.47 8.20
N VAL A 25 -3.12 9.77 8.38
CA VAL A 25 -2.28 10.82 7.76
C VAL A 25 -0.97 10.92 8.52
N LEU A 26 0.13 10.56 7.86
CA LEU A 26 1.48 10.61 8.44
C LEU A 26 2.12 11.98 8.21
N GLN A 27 1.86 12.61 7.05
CA GLN A 27 2.34 13.94 6.71
C GLN A 27 1.34 14.62 5.76
N ALA A 28 1.03 15.90 5.99
CA ALA A 28 0.22 16.74 5.13
C ALA A 28 0.78 18.16 5.10
N SER A 29 1.22 18.60 3.93
CA SER A 29 1.61 19.98 3.60
C SER A 29 1.15 20.32 2.17
N ASP A 30 1.38 21.57 1.75
CA ASP A 30 1.01 22.04 0.40
C ASP A 30 1.79 21.36 -0.73
N SER A 31 2.90 20.69 -0.41
CA SER A 31 3.79 20.03 -1.36
C SER A 31 3.94 18.53 -1.14
N ARG A 32 3.43 17.98 -0.04
CA ARG A 32 3.62 16.56 0.30
C ARG A 32 2.48 16.01 1.14
N LEU A 33 1.98 14.86 0.71
CA LEU A 33 0.97 14.09 1.44
C LEU A 33 1.44 12.65 1.55
N VAL A 34 1.50 12.14 2.79
CA VAL A 34 1.84 10.75 3.09
C VAL A 34 0.78 10.19 4.04
N PHE A 35 0.19 9.06 3.69
CA PHE A 35 -0.75 8.37 4.55
C PHE A 35 -0.63 6.86 4.40
N SER A 36 -0.91 6.15 5.49
CA SER A 36 -1.07 4.71 5.47
C SER A 36 -2.54 4.35 5.44
N VAL A 37 -2.86 3.21 4.84
CA VAL A 37 -4.20 2.63 4.80
C VAL A 37 -4.10 1.17 5.16
N GLU A 38 -5.03 0.70 5.98
CA GLU A 38 -5.22 -0.73 6.24
C GLU A 38 -6.68 -1.14 6.26
N ASN A 39 -6.97 -2.39 5.89
CA ASN A 39 -8.32 -2.93 6.02
C ASN A 39 -8.64 -3.18 7.50
N VAL A 40 -9.83 -2.75 7.92
CA VAL A 40 -10.37 -2.96 9.27
C VAL A 40 -11.31 -4.15 9.30
N THR A 41 -12.05 -4.38 8.20
CA THR A 41 -12.88 -5.56 8.03
C THR A 41 -12.16 -6.64 7.23
N THR A 42 -12.69 -7.86 7.27
CA THR A 42 -12.18 -8.95 6.43
C THR A 42 -12.51 -8.66 4.97
N VAL A 43 -11.50 -8.63 4.11
CA VAL A 43 -11.69 -8.60 2.66
C VAL A 43 -12.14 -9.97 2.21
N ARG A 44 -13.26 -10.04 1.50
CA ARG A 44 -13.86 -11.29 1.03
C ARG A 44 -14.05 -11.22 -0.46
N HIS A 45 -13.98 -12.36 -1.15
CA HIS A 45 -14.55 -12.49 -2.48
C HIS A 45 -15.75 -13.43 -2.36
N SER A 46 -16.96 -12.89 -2.57
CA SER A 46 -18.20 -13.56 -2.16
C SER A 46 -18.12 -14.00 -0.68
N PHE A 47 -18.22 -15.30 -0.38
CA PHE A 47 -18.15 -15.82 1.00
C PHE A 47 -16.72 -16.21 1.44
N ILE A 48 -15.74 -16.19 0.54
CA ILE A 48 -14.38 -16.67 0.80
C ILE A 48 -13.55 -15.54 1.41
N PRO A 49 -13.01 -15.68 2.64
CA PRO A 49 -12.09 -14.71 3.21
C PRO A 49 -10.76 -14.71 2.46
N LEU A 50 -10.32 -13.53 2.02
CA LEU A 50 -9.05 -13.34 1.32
C LEU A 50 -7.97 -12.73 2.21
N LEU A 51 -8.33 -11.69 2.97
CA LEU A 51 -7.43 -10.96 3.87
C LEU A 51 -8.18 -10.64 5.17
N HIS A 52 -7.64 -11.07 6.30
CA HIS A 52 -8.17 -10.69 7.61
C HIS A 52 -7.86 -9.21 7.91
N PRO A 53 -8.49 -8.60 8.93
CA PRO A 53 -8.15 -7.25 9.37
C PRO A 53 -6.64 -7.05 9.53
N SER A 54 -6.15 -5.89 9.08
CA SER A 54 -4.74 -5.49 9.05
C SER A 54 -3.83 -6.33 8.14
N GLU A 55 -4.37 -7.27 7.35
CA GLU A 55 -3.58 -8.04 6.38
C GLU A 55 -3.47 -7.38 5.02
N LEU A 56 -4.17 -6.28 4.75
CA LEU A 56 -3.94 -5.43 3.59
C LEU A 56 -3.47 -4.08 4.09
N GLN A 57 -2.21 -3.75 3.84
CA GLN A 57 -1.62 -2.49 4.28
C GLN A 57 -0.93 -1.81 3.12
N SER A 58 -1.15 -0.52 2.98
CA SER A 58 -0.51 0.30 1.96
C SER A 58 -0.05 1.61 2.56
N ILE A 59 1.00 2.18 1.96
CA ILE A 59 1.44 3.53 2.22
C ILE A 59 1.54 4.27 0.89
N TYR A 60 1.00 5.48 0.88
CA TYR A 60 0.93 6.34 -0.29
C TYR A 60 1.78 7.57 -0.07
N PHE A 61 2.51 7.95 -1.12
CA PHE A 61 3.31 9.15 -1.15
C PHE A 61 2.87 9.98 -2.35
N MET A 62 2.53 11.23 -2.09
CA MET A 62 2.27 12.24 -3.09
C MET A 62 3.18 13.42 -2.83
N GLU A 63 3.97 13.79 -3.83
CA GLU A 63 4.89 14.92 -3.77
C GLU A 63 4.66 15.83 -4.97
N ARG A 64 4.51 17.13 -4.72
CA ARG A 64 4.30 18.11 -5.77
C ARG A 64 5.60 18.27 -6.57
N GLU A 65 5.52 18.01 -7.87
CA GLU A 65 6.64 18.15 -8.80
C GLU A 65 6.62 19.50 -9.51
N SER A 66 5.43 20.01 -9.85
CA SER A 66 5.20 21.34 -10.40
C SER A 66 3.78 21.81 -10.06
N ASP A 67 3.35 22.96 -10.59
CA ASP A 67 2.10 23.60 -10.18
C ASP A 67 0.88 22.68 -10.23
N ASN A 68 0.80 21.82 -11.24
CA ASN A 68 -0.33 20.90 -11.45
C ASN A 68 0.09 19.43 -11.58
N VAL A 69 1.34 19.10 -11.22
CA VAL A 69 1.87 17.74 -11.35
C VAL A 69 2.29 17.24 -9.98
N TRP A 70 1.79 16.07 -9.61
CA TRP A 70 2.15 15.35 -8.41
C TRP A 70 2.79 14.02 -8.79
N ARG A 71 3.98 13.75 -8.25
CA ARG A 71 4.55 12.41 -8.26
C ARG A 71 3.78 11.56 -7.28
N PHE A 72 3.40 10.39 -7.74
CA PHE A 72 2.68 9.41 -6.94
C PHE A 72 3.46 8.11 -6.95
N TYR A 73 3.71 7.57 -5.75
CA TYR A 73 4.23 6.23 -5.59
C TYR A 73 3.65 5.62 -4.33
N SER A 74 3.44 4.31 -4.37
CA SER A 74 2.87 3.56 -3.25
C SER A 74 3.48 2.17 -3.19
N ILE A 75 3.40 1.59 -2.00
CA ILE A 75 3.70 0.17 -1.82
C ILE A 75 2.58 -0.45 -1.00
N VAL A 76 2.19 -1.65 -1.41
CA VAL A 76 1.21 -2.49 -0.72
C VAL A 76 1.92 -3.74 -0.22
N ARG A 77 1.53 -4.17 0.96
CA ARG A 77 1.90 -5.46 1.52
C ARG A 77 0.66 -6.21 1.97
N THR A 78 0.74 -7.53 1.87
CA THR A 78 -0.25 -8.43 2.46
C THR A 78 0.30 -9.13 3.71
N GLY A 79 -0.59 -9.54 4.60
CA GLY A 79 -0.27 -10.34 5.77
C GLY A 79 0.21 -11.75 5.41
N LYS A 80 0.91 -12.40 6.33
CA LYS A 80 1.41 -13.77 6.14
C LYS A 80 0.31 -14.82 6.05
N ARG A 81 -0.93 -14.50 6.45
CA ARG A 81 -2.08 -15.40 6.39
C ARG A 81 -3.04 -15.03 5.25
N ALA A 82 -2.59 -14.16 4.33
CA ALA A 82 -3.32 -13.90 3.10
C ALA A 82 -3.66 -15.20 2.38
N SER A 83 -4.88 -15.28 1.86
CA SER A 83 -5.36 -16.45 1.14
C SER A 83 -4.44 -16.81 -0.03
N ARG A 84 -4.18 -18.11 -0.21
CA ARG A 84 -3.38 -18.63 -1.34
C ARG A 84 -4.02 -18.37 -2.71
N LEU A 85 -5.28 -17.95 -2.76
CA LEU A 85 -5.95 -17.52 -3.99
C LEU A 85 -5.39 -16.21 -4.55
N ILE A 86 -4.80 -15.37 -3.70
CA ILE A 86 -4.20 -14.08 -4.09
C ILE A 86 -2.70 -13.99 -3.75
N ALA A 87 -2.19 -14.90 -2.92
CA ALA A 87 -0.77 -15.08 -2.67
C ALA A 87 -0.10 -15.93 -3.78
N GLY A 88 1.24 -15.99 -3.81
CA GLY A 88 2.00 -16.76 -4.82
C GLY A 88 2.98 -15.94 -5.67
N ASN A 89 3.10 -14.63 -5.42
CA ASN A 89 4.05 -13.74 -6.10
C ASN A 89 5.06 -13.13 -5.11
N GLU A 90 5.51 -13.92 -4.15
CA GLU A 90 6.36 -13.48 -3.04
C GLU A 90 7.68 -12.88 -3.55
N SER A 91 8.36 -13.54 -4.50
CA SER A 91 9.61 -13.04 -5.08
C SER A 91 9.41 -11.68 -5.75
N ALA A 92 8.30 -11.49 -6.47
CA ALA A 92 7.97 -10.20 -7.07
C ALA A 92 7.64 -9.12 -6.01
N ALA A 93 6.94 -9.49 -4.93
CA ALA A 93 6.66 -8.58 -3.82
C ALA A 93 7.95 -8.13 -3.10
N VAL A 94 8.87 -9.07 -2.85
CA VAL A 94 10.19 -8.78 -2.26
C VAL A 94 10.99 -7.86 -3.18
N ASN A 95 11.06 -8.17 -4.48
CA ASN A 95 11.80 -7.36 -5.44
C ASN A 95 11.26 -5.93 -5.54
N ARG A 96 9.92 -5.75 -5.52
CA ARG A 96 9.32 -4.41 -5.44
C ARG A 96 9.68 -3.67 -4.16
N ALA A 97 9.64 -4.34 -3.01
CA ALA A 97 10.02 -3.73 -1.74
C ALA A 97 11.50 -3.29 -1.73
N VAL A 98 12.40 -4.11 -2.27
CA VAL A 98 13.83 -3.78 -2.38
C VAL A 98 14.06 -2.63 -3.37
N ALA A 99 13.39 -2.62 -4.52
CA ALA A 99 13.48 -1.51 -5.46
C ALA A 99 13.05 -0.18 -4.80
N PHE A 100 11.96 -0.22 -4.03
CA PHE A 100 11.45 0.94 -3.29
C PHE A 100 12.43 1.41 -2.21
N TYR A 101 13.03 0.48 -1.46
CA TYR A 101 14.07 0.78 -0.49
C TYR A 101 15.28 1.45 -1.16
N ARG A 102 15.83 0.84 -2.22
CA ARG A 102 16.98 1.35 -2.96
C ARG A 102 16.73 2.77 -3.48
N TYR A 103 15.54 3.02 -4.03
CA TYR A 103 15.12 4.36 -4.45
C TYR A 103 15.23 5.39 -3.32
N PHE A 104 14.69 5.09 -2.15
CA PHE A 104 14.71 6.04 -1.02
C PHE A 104 16.09 6.31 -0.44
N VAL A 105 16.98 5.32 -0.44
CA VAL A 105 18.34 5.48 0.09
C VAL A 105 19.37 5.88 -0.98
N GLY A 106 18.92 6.14 -2.21
CA GLY A 106 19.77 6.61 -3.31
C GLY A 106 20.69 5.53 -3.91
N ILE A 107 20.36 4.24 -3.74
CA ILE A 107 21.12 3.13 -4.36
C ILE A 107 20.66 2.98 -5.82
N PRO A 108 21.59 2.94 -6.80
CA PRO A 108 21.26 2.71 -8.21
C PRO A 108 20.51 1.40 -8.44
N MET A 109 19.41 1.43 -9.21
CA MET A 109 18.55 0.26 -9.40
C MET A 109 19.15 -0.84 -10.30
N THR A 110 20.20 -0.54 -11.07
CA THR A 110 20.76 -1.42 -12.12
C THR A 110 22.01 -2.20 -11.70
N GLN A 111 22.54 -1.97 -10.50
CA GLN A 111 23.83 -2.55 -10.10
C GLN A 111 23.73 -3.95 -9.48
N GLU A 112 22.60 -4.29 -8.87
CA GLU A 112 22.44 -5.52 -8.12
C GLU A 112 21.30 -6.39 -8.67
N PRO A 113 21.47 -7.73 -8.69
CA PRO A 113 20.42 -8.64 -9.13
C PRO A 113 19.15 -8.53 -8.26
N PRO A 114 18.01 -9.10 -8.72
CA PRO A 114 16.81 -9.19 -7.90
C PRO A 114 17.10 -9.87 -6.56
N ALA A 115 16.54 -9.33 -5.48
CA ALA A 115 16.75 -9.84 -4.13
C ALA A 115 16.10 -11.21 -3.88
N ALA A 116 15.04 -11.54 -4.62
CA ALA A 116 14.40 -12.85 -4.63
C ALA A 116 14.28 -13.38 -6.06
N ARG A 117 14.40 -14.71 -6.21
CA ARG A 117 14.28 -15.44 -7.48
C ARG A 117 12.97 -16.21 -7.55
#